data_AF-A0A7W1QMV4-F1
#
_entry.id   AF-A0A7W1QMV4-F1
#
_cell.length_a   1.000
_cell.length_b   1.000
_cell.length_c   1.000
_cell.angle_alpha   90.00
_cell.angle_beta   90.00
_cell.angle_gamma   90.00
#
_symmetry.space_group_name_H-M   'P 1'
#
loop_
_entity.id
_entity.type
_entity.pdbx_description
1 polymer ?
#
loop_
_entity_poly.entity_id
_entity_poly.type
_entity_poly.pdbx_seq_one_letter_code
_entity_poly.pdbx_strand_id
1 'polypeptide(L)'
;MAESDKLDGLPVNVGSEIGVPIREVAEQISDALGIRIESEVNGEFRPGEMRHLTSGTERIQAVGYKPQVDLAKGIRRYLDWIRQQGDVKDYFSEAADILRTKGIVHSITK
;
A
#
# COMPACT_ATOMS: atom_id res chain seq x y z
N MET A 1 6.18 2.70 22.21
CA MET A 1 6.55 3.69 21.18
C MET A 1 8.02 4.03 21.40
N ALA A 2 8.79 4.23 20.33
CA ALA A 2 10.18 4.69 20.44
C ALA A 2 10.20 6.22 20.43
N GLU A 3 10.95 6.83 21.33
CA GLU A 3 11.11 8.28 21.45
C GLU A 3 12.61 8.57 21.63
N SER A 4 13.16 9.47 20.80
CA SER A 4 14.59 9.78 20.78
C SER A 4 14.85 11.04 19.94
N ASP A 5 15.80 11.87 20.36
CA ASP A 5 16.35 13.04 19.64
C ASP A 5 17.58 12.69 18.77
N LYS A 6 18.19 11.53 19.01
CA LYS A 6 19.41 11.05 18.32
C LYS A 6 19.37 11.04 16.78
N LEU A 7 18.20 11.15 16.15
CA LEU A 7 18.04 11.14 14.70
C LEU A 7 17.67 12.51 14.11
N ASP A 8 17.66 13.57 14.92
CA ASP A 8 17.30 14.91 14.48
C ASP A 8 18.20 15.38 13.32
N GLY A 9 17.56 15.89 12.26
CA GLY A 9 18.23 16.35 11.04
C GLY A 9 18.69 15.23 10.10
N LEU A 10 18.45 13.96 10.41
CA LEU A 10 18.82 12.83 9.55
C LEU A 10 17.62 12.30 8.74
N PRO A 11 17.85 11.79 7.51
CA PRO A 11 16.81 11.07 6.79
C PRO A 11 16.54 9.72 7.46
N VAL A 12 15.27 9.43 7.72
CA VAL A 12 14.86 8.19 8.40
C VAL A 12 13.77 7.49 7.59
N ASN A 13 14.07 6.28 7.15
CA ASN A 13 13.08 5.39 6.55
C ASN A 13 12.22 4.76 7.66
N VAL A 14 10.91 4.69 7.40
CA VAL A 14 9.94 4.04 8.29
C VAL A 14 9.20 2.98 7.48
N GLY A 15 9.14 1.76 7.99
CA GLY A 15 8.50 0.65 7.30
C GLY A 15 8.67 -0.67 8.03
N SER A 16 8.25 -1.75 7.39
CA SER A 16 8.33 -3.11 7.96
C SER A 16 9.55 -3.90 7.49
N GLU A 17 10.31 -3.40 6.52
CA GLU A 17 11.32 -4.15 5.74
C GLU A 17 10.76 -5.35 4.96
N ILE A 18 9.44 -5.54 4.96
CA ILE A 18 8.76 -6.66 4.31
C ILE A 18 8.05 -6.12 3.08
N GLY A 19 8.52 -6.53 1.89
CA GLY A 19 7.84 -6.29 0.63
C GLY A 19 6.72 -7.33 0.41
N VAL A 20 5.54 -6.87 -0.02
CA VAL A 20 4.39 -7.74 -0.32
C VAL A 20 3.90 -7.49 -1.75
N PRO A 21 3.74 -8.53 -2.59
CA PRO A 21 3.17 -8.37 -3.93
C PRO A 21 1.74 -7.85 -3.89
N ILE A 22 1.35 -7.01 -4.85
CA ILE A 22 -0.02 -6.47 -4.93
C ILE A 22 -1.09 -7.57 -5.01
N ARG A 23 -0.80 -8.71 -5.67
CA ARG A 23 -1.73 -9.85 -5.71
C ARG A 23 -2.01 -10.42 -4.32
N GLU A 24 -0.98 -10.55 -3.48
CA GLU A 24 -1.14 -11.03 -2.11
C GLU A 24 -1.91 -10.02 -1.25
N VAL A 25 -1.70 -8.72 -1.47
CA VAL A 25 -2.52 -7.67 -0.82
C VAL A 25 -4.00 -7.84 -1.19
N ALA A 26 -4.31 -8.06 -2.47
CA ALA A 26 -5.68 -8.28 -2.93
C ALA A 26 -6.30 -9.55 -2.32
N GLU A 27 -5.56 -10.66 -2.27
CA GLU A 27 -5.96 -11.91 -1.62
C GLU A 27 -6.26 -11.69 -0.13
N GLN A 28 -5.37 -11.03 0.62
CA GLN A 28 -5.58 -10.75 2.04
C GLN A 28 -6.79 -9.83 2.31
N ILE A 29 -7.07 -8.88 1.42
CA ILE A 29 -8.27 -8.04 1.50
C ILE A 29 -9.53 -8.87 1.21
N SER A 30 -9.50 -9.71 0.18
CA SER A 30 -10.58 -10.63 -0.20
C SER A 30 -10.97 -11.52 0.99
N ASP A 31 -9.97 -12.14 1.61
CA ASP A 31 -10.15 -13.00 2.80
C ASP A 31 -10.72 -12.21 3.99
N ALA A 32 -10.19 -11.01 4.26
CA ALA A 32 -10.66 -10.17 5.38
C ALA A 32 -12.09 -9.64 5.19
N LEU A 33 -12.57 -9.55 3.94
CA LEU A 33 -13.95 -9.19 3.62
C LEU A 33 -14.88 -10.41 3.58
N GLY A 34 -14.34 -11.64 3.48
CA GLY A 34 -15.14 -12.84 3.26
C GLY A 34 -15.81 -12.87 1.89
N ILE A 35 -15.26 -12.15 0.91
CA ILE A 35 -15.78 -12.05 -0.45
C ILE A 35 -14.69 -12.56 -1.37
N ARG A 36 -15.02 -13.39 -2.37
CA ARG A 36 -14.07 -13.81 -3.39
C ARG A 36 -13.93 -12.71 -4.44
N ILE A 37 -12.79 -12.04 -4.47
CA ILE A 37 -12.44 -11.02 -5.46
C ILE A 37 -11.45 -11.63 -6.42
N GLU A 38 -11.84 -11.84 -7.69
CA GLU A 38 -10.90 -12.27 -8.71
C GLU A 38 -9.98 -11.11 -9.09
N SER A 39 -8.66 -11.31 -8.95
CA SER A 39 -7.68 -10.30 -9.35
C SER A 39 -7.55 -10.27 -10.88
N GLU A 40 -7.86 -9.13 -11.49
CA GLU A 40 -7.61 -8.91 -12.91
C GLU A 40 -6.20 -8.32 -13.12
N VAL A 41 -5.44 -8.89 -14.06
CA VAL A 41 -4.14 -8.36 -14.50
C VAL A 41 -4.28 -7.94 -15.96
N ASN A 42 -4.64 -6.69 -16.18
CA ASN A 42 -4.99 -6.13 -17.49
C ASN A 42 -3.77 -5.65 -18.32
N GLY A 43 -2.55 -5.79 -17.78
CA GLY A 43 -1.32 -5.35 -18.47
C GLY A 43 -1.18 -3.83 -18.60
N GLU A 44 -1.97 -3.06 -17.84
CA GLU A 44 -1.83 -1.61 -17.73
C GLU A 44 -0.71 -1.25 -16.75
N PHE A 45 0.09 -0.24 -17.08
CA PHE A 45 1.17 0.27 -16.24
C PHE A 45 1.40 1.76 -16.47
N ARG A 46 2.05 2.44 -15.52
CA ARG A 46 2.50 3.83 -15.71
C ARG A 46 4.04 3.87 -15.79
N PRO A 47 4.63 4.47 -16.84
CA PRO A 47 6.07 4.64 -16.95
C PRO A 47 6.64 5.35 -15.72
N GLY A 48 7.73 4.79 -15.18
CA GLY A 48 8.40 5.33 -13.98
C GLY A 48 7.87 4.77 -12.65
N GLU A 49 6.84 3.92 -12.65
CA GLU A 49 6.43 3.23 -11.42
C GLU A 49 7.48 2.23 -10.96
N MET A 50 7.75 2.26 -9.65
CA MET A 50 8.70 1.35 -9.02
C MET A 50 8.08 -0.04 -8.90
N ARG A 51 8.81 -1.06 -9.38
CA ARG A 51 8.40 -2.47 -9.27
C ARG A 51 8.40 -2.98 -7.83
N HIS A 52 9.38 -2.54 -7.04
CA HIS A 52 9.52 -2.92 -5.63
C HIS A 52 9.94 -1.68 -4.84
N LEU A 53 9.28 -1.44 -3.71
CA LEU A 53 9.63 -0.37 -2.79
C LEU A 53 9.61 -0.95 -1.37
N THR A 54 10.80 -1.16 -0.81
CA THR A 54 10.98 -1.67 0.56
C THR A 54 11.86 -0.69 1.32
N SER A 55 11.38 -0.24 2.48
CA SER A 55 12.13 0.67 3.35
C SER A 55 13.13 -0.13 4.17
N GLY A 56 14.44 0.10 3.99
CA GLY A 56 15.46 -0.34 4.96
C GLY A 56 15.37 0.51 6.21
N THR A 57 15.25 -0.09 7.40
CA THR A 57 14.91 0.62 8.66
C THR A 57 16.02 0.57 9.71
N GLU A 58 17.25 0.25 9.31
CA GLU A 58 18.39 0.04 10.21
C GLU A 58 18.62 1.26 11.12
N ARG A 59 18.51 2.47 10.56
CA ARG A 59 18.70 3.73 11.32
C ARG A 59 17.64 3.92 12.40
N ILE A 60 16.37 3.64 12.12
CA ILE A 60 15.31 3.86 13.11
C ILE A 60 15.26 2.71 14.14
N GLN A 61 15.63 1.50 13.75
CA GLN A 61 15.79 0.38 14.69
C GLN A 61 16.86 0.67 15.75
N ALA A 62 17.92 1.41 15.41
CA ALA A 62 18.96 1.81 16.36
C ALA A 62 18.45 2.68 17.53
N VAL A 63 17.28 3.32 17.38
CA VAL A 63 16.61 4.09 18.45
C VAL A 63 15.39 3.37 19.02
N GLY A 64 15.26 2.06 18.79
CA GLY A 64 14.24 1.21 19.40
C GLY A 64 12.92 1.11 18.62
N TYR A 65 12.86 1.61 17.38
CA TYR A 65 11.70 1.35 16.53
C TYR A 65 11.63 -0.14 16.15
N LYS A 66 10.41 -0.67 16.19
CA LYS A 66 10.08 -1.98 15.63
C LYS A 66 8.65 -1.92 15.09
N PRO A 67 8.37 -2.41 13.87
CA PRO A 67 7.00 -2.51 13.37
C PRO A 67 6.16 -3.40 14.30
N GLN A 68 4.99 -2.91 14.71
CA GLN A 68 4.08 -3.58 15.68
C GLN A 68 2.81 -4.14 15.03
N VAL A 69 2.63 -3.86 13.75
CA VAL A 69 1.43 -4.18 12.98
C VAL A 69 1.90 -4.80 11.68
N ASP A 70 1.61 -6.09 11.51
CA ASP A 70 1.78 -6.76 10.22
C ASP A 70 0.69 -6.33 9.23
N LEU A 71 0.87 -6.69 7.96
CA LEU A 71 -0.05 -6.31 6.89
C LEU A 71 -1.49 -6.77 7.17
N ALA A 72 -1.67 -8.03 7.55
CA ALA A 72 -3.00 -8.61 7.79
C ALA A 72 -3.75 -7.88 8.92
N LYS A 73 -3.07 -7.54 10.01
CA LYS A 73 -3.62 -6.75 11.11
C LYS A 73 -3.92 -5.32 10.69
N GLY A 74 -3.06 -4.72 9.86
CA GLY A 74 -3.28 -3.40 9.26
C GLY A 74 -4.53 -3.36 8.38
N ILE A 75 -4.69 -4.33 7.48
CA ILE A 75 -5.87 -4.49 6.60
C ILE A 75 -7.14 -4.57 7.45
N ARG A 76 -7.20 -5.47 8.45
CA ARG A 76 -8.38 -5.59 9.32
C ARG A 76 -8.74 -4.28 10.02
N ARG A 77 -7.76 -3.59 10.60
CA ARG A 77 -7.96 -2.28 11.26
C ARG A 77 -8.51 -1.24 10.29
N TYR A 78 -8.00 -1.22 9.06
CA TYR A 78 -8.43 -0.28 8.05
C TYR A 78 -9.85 -0.57 7.57
N LEU A 79 -10.20 -1.85 7.36
CA LEU A 79 -11.55 -2.27 7.02
C LEU A 79 -12.55 -1.95 8.15
N ASP A 80 -12.17 -2.14 9.41
CA ASP A 80 -13.00 -1.76 10.56
C ASP A 80 -13.26 -0.25 10.61
N TRP A 81 -12.26 0.56 10.24
CA TRP A 81 -12.43 2.02 10.11
C TRP A 81 -13.32 2.38 8.91
N ILE A 82 -13.15 1.73 7.75
CA ILE A 82 -14.01 1.93 6.56
C ILE A 82 -15.47 1.63 6.88
N ARG A 83 -15.76 0.56 7.62
CA ARG A 83 -17.13 0.19 8.01
C ARG A 83 -17.83 1.22 8.89
N GLN A 84 -17.07 2.11 9.53
CA GLN A 84 -17.61 3.22 10.31
C GLN A 84 -17.83 4.48 9.46
N GLN A 85 -17.35 4.49 8.21
CA GLN A 85 -17.65 5.56 7.27
C GLN A 85 -19.05 5.34 6.69
N GLY A 86 -19.74 6.43 6.35
CA GLY A 86 -21.01 6.37 5.63
C GLY A 86 -20.82 5.99 4.16
N ASP A 87 -21.58 6.64 3.27
CA ASP A 87 -21.42 6.40 1.83
C ASP A 87 -20.01 6.78 1.37
N VAL A 88 -19.25 5.78 0.93
CA VAL A 88 -17.92 5.98 0.37
C VAL A 88 -18.08 6.28 -1.12
N LYS A 89 -17.70 7.50 -1.53
CA LYS A 89 -17.67 7.87 -2.95
C LYS A 89 -16.64 7.00 -3.68
N ASP A 90 -16.97 6.57 -4.90
CA ASP A 90 -16.01 5.96 -5.80
C ASP A 90 -15.06 7.04 -6.36
N TYR A 91 -13.83 7.08 -5.82
CA TYR A 91 -12.75 7.93 -6.31
C TYR A 91 -11.85 7.22 -7.32
N PHE A 92 -11.90 5.88 -7.37
CA PHE A 92 -10.99 5.11 -8.20
C PHE A 92 -11.36 5.23 -9.67
N SER A 93 -12.64 5.03 -10.01
CA SER A 93 -13.10 5.09 -11.40
C SER A 93 -12.84 6.48 -12.01
N GLU A 94 -13.16 7.54 -11.26
CA GLU A 94 -12.91 8.93 -11.67
C GLU A 94 -11.41 9.19 -11.93
N ALA A 95 -10.54 8.76 -11.01
CA ALA A 95 -9.09 8.91 -11.17
C ALA A 95 -8.55 8.09 -12.36
N ALA A 96 -9.02 6.86 -12.55
CA ALA A 96 -8.60 6.00 -13.65
C ALA A 96 -8.91 6.63 -15.02
N ASP A 97 -10.09 7.21 -15.18
CA ASP A 97 -10.50 7.87 -16.42
C ASP A 97 -9.68 9.13 -16.70
N ILE A 98 -9.37 9.91 -15.68
CA ILE A 98 -8.48 11.08 -15.80
C ILE A 98 -7.08 10.65 -16.25
N LEU A 99 -6.52 9.60 -15.65
CA LEU A 99 -5.18 9.11 -15.97
C LEU A 99 -5.10 8.55 -17.41
N ARG A 100 -6.15 7.85 -17.87
CA ARG A 100 -6.27 7.39 -19.25
C ARG A 100 -6.37 8.56 -20.23
N THR A 101 -7.24 9.53 -19.94
CA THR A 101 -7.44 10.72 -20.78
C THR A 101 -6.16 11.55 -20.93
N LYS A 102 -5.32 11.58 -19.89
CA LYS A 102 -4.02 12.26 -19.89
C LYS A 102 -2.88 11.44 -20.51
N GLY A 103 -3.13 10.21 -20.97
CA GLY A 103 -2.11 9.35 -21.57
C GLY A 103 -1.02 8.89 -20.59
N ILE A 104 -1.33 8.83 -19.29
CA ILE A 104 -0.38 8.42 -18.23
C ILE A 104 -0.37 6.90 -18.06
N VAL A 105 -1.50 6.25 -18.32
CA VAL A 105 -1.65 4.78 -18.29
C VAL A 105 -1.38 4.24 -19.69
N HIS A 106 -0.46 3.29 -19.77
CA HIS A 106 -0.10 2.58 -21.00
C HIS A 106 -0.53 1.12 -20.88
N SER A 107 -0.92 0.50 -21.99
CA SER A 107 -1.21 -0.92 -22.06
C SER A 107 -0.17 -1.62 -22.94
N ILE A 108 0.13 -2.87 -22.60
CA ILE A 108 0.85 -3.75 -23.51
C ILE A 108 -0.18 -4.38 -24.45
N THR A 109 -0.12 -4.03 -25.75
CA THR A 109 -0.89 -4.75 -26.76
C THR A 109 -0.40 -6.20 -26.79
N LYS A 110 -1.31 -7.16 -26.62
CA LYS A 110 -1.01 -8.58 -26.82
C LYS A 110 -0.61 -8.88 -28.26
#